data_AF-A0A2D8MJ08-F1
#
_entry.id   AF-A0A2D8MJ08-F1
#
_cell.length_a   1.000
_cell.length_b   1.000
_cell.length_c   1.000
_cell.angle_alpha   90.00
_cell.angle_beta   90.00
_cell.angle_gamma   90.00
#
_symmetry.space_group_name_H-M   'P 1'
#
loop_
_entity.id
_entity.type
_entity.pdbx_description
1 polymer ?
#
loop_
_entity_poly.entity_id
_entity_poly.type
_entity_poly.pdbx_seq_one_letter_code
_entity_poly.pdbx_strand_id
1 'polypeptide(L)'
;MHNIEQASGQVVADDTQKSLEAIDQAVMSLANLCASIVEVSKAANLPVTTVQGALANAGEGLSKIIATRQDLGGTTRELLKIRKASNLQTVGFGCPPEYKPSAEHLPEPAGQDA
;
A
#
# COMPACT_ATOMS: atom_id res chain seq x y z
N MET A 1 -20.06 20.70 4.49
CA MET A 1 -20.28 19.68 3.44
C MET A 1 -19.70 20.21 2.14
N HIS A 2 -18.79 19.47 1.50
CA HIS A 2 -18.22 19.86 0.20
C HIS A 2 -19.19 19.53 -0.94
N ASN A 3 -19.17 20.33 -2.00
CA ASN A 3 -19.89 20.05 -3.24
C ASN A 3 -18.87 19.64 -4.31
N ILE A 4 -18.84 18.35 -4.65
CA ILE A 4 -17.92 17.75 -5.60
C ILE A 4 -18.76 17.16 -6.73
N GLU A 5 -18.38 17.47 -7.97
CA GLU A 5 -18.95 16.84 -9.14
C GLU A 5 -18.62 15.34 -9.13
N GLN A 6 -19.63 14.49 -9.33
CA GLN A 6 -19.44 13.04 -9.28
C GLN A 6 -18.38 12.54 -10.29
N ALA A 7 -18.34 13.11 -11.50
CA ALA A 7 -17.34 12.76 -12.51
C ALA A 7 -15.91 13.07 -12.04
N SER A 8 -15.71 14.23 -11.43
CA SER A 8 -14.42 14.59 -10.82
C SER A 8 -14.04 13.64 -9.68
N GLY A 9 -15.01 13.24 -8.84
CA GLY A 9 -14.80 12.23 -7.80
C GLY A 9 -14.39 10.85 -8.36
N GLN A 10 -14.99 10.45 -9.47
CA GLN A 10 -14.65 9.21 -10.17
C GLN A 10 -13.22 9.24 -10.70
N VAL A 11 -12.81 10.32 -11.37
CA VAL A 11 -11.45 10.46 -11.91
C VAL A 11 -10.40 10.30 -10.81
N VAL A 12 -10.58 10.99 -9.68
CA VAL A 12 -9.63 10.89 -8.55
C VAL A 12 -9.59 9.47 -7.99
N ALA A 13 -10.74 8.80 -7.89
CA ALA A 13 -10.78 7.41 -7.43
C ALA A 13 -10.06 6.45 -8.38
N ASP A 14 -10.30 6.59 -9.69
CA ASP A 14 -9.68 5.76 -10.73
C ASP A 14 -8.15 5.96 -10.74
N ASP A 15 -7.69 7.20 -10.67
CA ASP A 15 -6.25 7.51 -10.67
C ASP A 15 -5.57 7.03 -9.39
N THR A 16 -6.27 7.06 -8.25
CA THR A 16 -5.79 6.47 -7.00
C THR A 16 -5.63 4.96 -7.13
N GLN A 17 -6.61 4.27 -7.70
CA GLN A 17 -6.56 2.81 -7.92
C GLN A 17 -5.42 2.42 -8.87
N LYS A 18 -5.31 3.08 -10.02
CA LYS A 18 -4.21 2.84 -10.98
C LYS A 18 -2.84 3.08 -10.34
N SER A 19 -2.71 4.09 -9.49
CA SER A 19 -1.45 4.38 -8.79
C SER A 19 -1.08 3.26 -7.82
N LEU A 20 -2.05 2.73 -7.07
CA LEU A 20 -1.83 1.60 -6.18
C LEU A 20 -1.42 0.34 -6.95
N GLU A 21 -2.11 0.03 -8.05
CA GLU A 21 -1.78 -1.11 -8.92
C GLU A 21 -0.36 -1.00 -9.50
N ALA A 22 0.01 0.18 -9.97
CA ALA A 22 1.35 0.43 -10.52
C ALA A 22 2.45 0.23 -9.46
N ILE A 23 2.22 0.70 -8.24
CA ILE A 23 3.15 0.50 -7.13
C ILE A 23 3.25 -0.98 -6.72
N ASP A 24 2.12 -1.70 -6.66
CA ASP A 24 2.12 -3.13 -6.35
C ASP A 24 2.92 -3.94 -7.39
N GLN A 25 2.78 -3.62 -8.67
CA GLN A 25 3.60 -4.20 -9.73
C GLN A 25 5.08 -3.84 -9.60
N ALA A 26 5.39 -2.61 -9.21
CA ALA A 26 6.77 -2.17 -9.02
C ALA A 26 7.45 -2.88 -7.83
N VAL A 27 6.72 -3.11 -6.73
CA VAL A 27 7.20 -3.92 -5.59
C VAL A 27 7.56 -5.33 -6.04
N MET A 28 6.66 -6.00 -6.76
CA MET A 28 6.91 -7.35 -7.27
C MET A 28 8.11 -7.39 -8.20
N SER A 29 8.20 -6.44 -9.13
CA SER A 29 9.29 -6.38 -10.12
C SER A 29 10.65 -6.19 -9.46
N LEU A 30 10.77 -5.30 -8.46
CA LEU A 30 12.02 -5.08 -7.74
C LEU A 30 12.40 -6.26 -6.84
N ALA A 31 11.43 -6.91 -6.20
CA ALA A 31 11.69 -8.13 -5.44
C ALA A 31 12.27 -9.23 -6.35
N ASN A 32 11.69 -9.42 -7.54
CA ASN A 32 12.18 -10.36 -8.54
C ASN A 32 13.57 -9.99 -9.07
N LEU A 33 13.87 -8.70 -9.22
CA LEU A 33 15.20 -8.23 -9.61
C LEU A 33 16.25 -8.58 -8.54
N CYS A 34 15.97 -8.32 -7.26
CA CYS A 34 16.86 -8.72 -6.17
C CYS A 34 17.13 -10.23 -6.17
N ALA A 35 16.09 -11.05 -6.36
CA ALA A 35 16.22 -12.50 -6.45
C ALA A 35 17.09 -12.91 -7.65
N SER A 36 16.84 -12.34 -8.83
CA SER A 36 17.60 -12.61 -10.06
C SER A 36 19.09 -12.28 -9.90
N ILE A 37 19.44 -11.18 -9.22
CA ILE A 37 20.84 -10.80 -8.95
C ILE A 37 21.54 -11.90 -8.13
N VAL A 38 20.89 -12.40 -7.08
CA VAL A 38 21.44 -13.47 -6.23
C VAL A 38 21.56 -14.78 -6.99
N GLU A 39 20.55 -15.14 -7.77
CA GLU A 39 20.52 -16.38 -8.56
C GLU A 39 21.64 -16.39 -9.61
N VAL A 40 21.78 -15.31 -10.38
CA VAL A 40 22.83 -15.18 -11.40
C VAL A 40 24.21 -15.20 -10.75
N SER A 41 24.41 -14.50 -9.63
CA SER A 41 25.68 -14.52 -8.89
C SER A 41 26.07 -15.93 -8.48
N LYS A 42 25.10 -16.72 -8.00
CA LYS A 42 25.34 -18.12 -7.61
C LYS A 42 25.62 -19.01 -8.82
N ALA A 43 24.84 -18.88 -9.89
CA ALA A 43 25.00 -19.67 -11.11
C ALA A 43 26.34 -19.42 -11.81
N ALA A 44 26.82 -18.17 -11.78
CA ALA A 44 28.11 -17.77 -12.35
C ALA A 44 29.30 -17.93 -11.39
N ASN A 45 29.08 -18.46 -10.18
CA ASN A 45 30.09 -18.59 -9.12
C ASN A 45 30.85 -17.28 -8.85
N LEU A 46 30.13 -16.15 -8.89
CA LEU A 46 30.71 -14.84 -8.62
C LEU A 46 30.92 -14.66 -7.12
N PRO A 47 32.02 -14.01 -6.70
CA PRO A 47 32.16 -13.53 -5.34
C PRO A 47 30.97 -12.62 -4.96
N VAL A 48 30.48 -12.73 -3.73
CA VAL A 48 29.37 -11.90 -3.22
C VAL A 48 29.62 -10.40 -3.42
N THR A 49 30.88 -9.99 -3.24
CA THR A 49 31.31 -8.59 -3.40
C THR A 49 31.12 -8.06 -4.83
N THR A 50 31.08 -8.93 -5.84
CA THR A 50 30.93 -8.53 -7.25
C THR A 50 29.55 -7.97 -7.55
N VAL A 51 28.49 -8.54 -6.96
CA VAL A 51 27.10 -8.10 -7.21
C VAL A 51 26.50 -7.28 -6.07
N GLN A 52 27.21 -7.16 -4.94
CA GLN A 52 26.69 -6.52 -3.74
C GLN A 52 26.21 -5.08 -3.98
N GLY A 53 26.92 -4.30 -4.80
CA GLY A 53 26.51 -2.94 -5.14
C GLY A 53 25.18 -2.89 -5.90
N ALA A 54 24.99 -3.80 -6.87
CA ALA A 54 23.75 -3.90 -7.62
C ALA A 54 22.59 -4.35 -6.71
N LEU A 55 22.82 -5.35 -5.86
CA LEU A 55 21.82 -5.83 -4.90
C LEU A 55 21.44 -4.76 -3.87
N ALA A 56 22.40 -4.00 -3.36
CA ALA A 56 22.16 -2.91 -2.42
C ALA A 56 21.29 -1.81 -3.05
N ASN A 57 21.61 -1.38 -4.27
CA ASN A 57 20.82 -0.36 -4.98
C ASN A 57 19.40 -0.84 -5.29
N ALA A 58 19.24 -2.10 -5.72
CA ALA A 58 17.93 -2.69 -5.96
C ALA A 58 17.10 -2.80 -4.65
N GLY A 59 17.73 -3.21 -3.55
CA GLY A 59 17.11 -3.29 -2.23
C GLY A 59 16.70 -1.92 -1.67
N GLU A 60 17.52 -0.88 -1.90
CA GLU A 60 17.17 0.49 -1.54
C GLU A 60 15.95 0.97 -2.35
N GLY A 61 15.93 0.71 -3.66
CA GLY A 61 14.78 0.99 -4.52
C GLY A 61 13.51 0.30 -4.04
N LEU A 62 13.59 -0.99 -3.70
CA LEU A 62 12.47 -1.77 -3.19
C LEU A 62 11.92 -1.15 -1.89
N SER A 63 12.80 -0.77 -0.97
CA SER A 63 12.42 -0.13 0.29
C SER A 63 11.67 1.19 0.07
N LYS A 64 12.13 2.01 -0.88
CA LYS A 64 11.46 3.28 -1.24
C LYS A 64 10.06 3.05 -1.80
N ILE A 65 9.88 2.06 -2.69
CA ILE A 65 8.56 1.77 -3.26
C ILE A 65 7.60 1.21 -2.20
N ILE A 66 8.07 0.38 -1.27
CA ILE A 66 7.26 -0.07 -0.13
C ILE A 66 6.79 1.12 0.72
N ALA A 67 7.67 2.10 0.97
CA ALA A 67 7.28 3.32 1.67
C ALA A 67 6.23 4.12 0.88
N THR A 68 6.41 4.31 -0.44
CA THR A 68 5.41 4.96 -1.30
C THR A 68 4.06 4.25 -1.27
N ARG A 69 4.03 2.92 -1.22
CA ARG A 69 2.80 2.14 -1.07
C ARG A 69 2.04 2.49 0.22
N GLN A 70 2.76 2.64 1.32
CA GLN A 70 2.19 3.06 2.60
C GLN A 70 1.62 4.49 2.51
N ASP A 71 2.36 5.40 1.88
CA ASP A 71 1.95 6.80 1.70
C ASP A 71 0.66 6.91 0.89
N LEU A 72 0.54 6.15 -0.21
CA LEU A 72 -0.71 6.08 -1.01
C LEU A 72 -1.88 5.49 -0.22
N GLY A 73 -1.62 4.56 0.70
CA GLY A 73 -2.62 4.10 1.66
C GLY A 73 -3.11 5.23 2.58
N GLY A 74 -2.19 6.12 3.00
CA GLY A 74 -2.51 7.35 3.72
C GLY A 74 -3.35 8.32 2.87
N THR A 75 -2.94 8.58 1.63
CA THR A 75 -3.70 9.41 0.66
C THR A 75 -5.11 8.89 0.47
N THR A 76 -5.27 7.58 0.28
CA THR A 76 -6.59 6.93 0.12
C THR A 76 -7.49 7.19 1.33
N ARG A 77 -6.95 7.13 2.55
CA ARG A 77 -7.71 7.41 3.78
C ARG A 77 -8.16 8.88 3.85
N GLU A 78 -7.32 9.82 3.47
CA GLU A 78 -7.71 11.24 3.44
C GLU A 78 -8.79 11.50 2.38
N LEU A 79 -8.67 10.89 1.19
CA LEU A 79 -9.69 10.98 0.15
C LEU A 79 -11.04 10.39 0.61
N LEU A 80 -11.03 9.30 1.38
CA LEU A 80 -12.24 8.72 1.98
C LEU A 80 -12.89 9.67 2.98
N LYS A 81 -12.11 10.39 3.79
CA LYS A 81 -12.65 11.43 4.70
C LYS A 81 -13.30 12.56 3.91
N ILE A 82 -12.65 13.04 2.84
CA ILE A 82 -13.20 14.09 1.97
C ILE A 82 -14.52 13.63 1.33
N ARG A 83 -14.59 12.40 0.82
CA ARG A 83 -15.83 11.82 0.27
C ARG A 83 -16.94 11.76 1.33
N LYS A 84 -16.64 11.28 2.54
CA LYS A 84 -17.59 11.22 3.66
C LYS A 84 -18.11 12.62 4.05
N ALA A 85 -17.30 13.67 3.85
CA ALA A 85 -17.66 15.05 4.14
C ALA A 85 -18.29 15.82 2.94
N SER A 86 -18.57 15.15 1.82
CA SER A 86 -19.15 15.76 0.61
C SER A 86 -20.55 15.25 0.28
N ASN A 87 -21.17 15.84 -0.74
CA ASN A 87 -22.38 15.33 -1.39
C ASN A 87 -22.24 13.92 -2.00
N LEU A 88 -21.03 13.34 -2.02
CA LEU A 88 -20.73 12.00 -2.56
C LEU A 88 -20.64 10.92 -1.48
N GLN A 89 -21.08 11.19 -0.24
CA GLN A 89 -20.93 10.25 0.89
C GLN A 89 -21.52 8.84 0.64
N THR A 90 -22.59 8.75 -0.17
CA THR A 90 -23.27 7.50 -0.52
C THR A 90 -22.78 6.89 -1.84
N VAL A 91 -21.90 7.58 -2.56
CA VAL A 91 -21.39 7.13 -3.86
C VAL A 91 -20.25 6.14 -3.63
N GLY A 92 -20.40 4.93 -4.18
CA GLY A 92 -19.38 3.89 -4.15
C GLY A 92 -18.47 3.98 -5.37
N PHE A 93 -17.19 4.31 -5.14
CA PHE A 93 -16.17 4.35 -6.20
C PHE A 93 -15.29 3.09 -6.27
N GLY A 94 -15.73 1.97 -5.67
CA GLY A 94 -14.95 0.72 -5.64
C GLY A 94 -13.75 0.72 -4.67
N CYS A 95 -13.66 1.67 -3.75
CA CYS A 95 -12.61 1.67 -2.72
C CYS A 95 -12.73 0.43 -1.81
N PRO A 96 -11.60 -0.25 -1.46
CA PRO A 96 -11.61 -1.34 -0.49
C PRO A 96 -12.23 -0.89 0.85
N PRO A 97 -12.91 -1.80 1.58
CA PRO A 97 -13.44 -1.48 2.89
C PRO A 97 -12.30 -1.06 3.83
N GLU A 98 -12.56 -0.05 4.67
CA GLU A 98 -11.62 0.30 5.74
C GLU A 98 -11.41 -0.93 6.64
N TYR A 99 -10.16 -1.36 6.81
CA TYR A 99 -9.83 -2.37 7.81
C TYR A 99 -10.23 -1.82 9.18
N LYS A 100 -11.26 -2.40 9.77
CA LYS A 100 -11.63 -2.18 11.17
C LYS A 100 -10.92 -3.29 11.95
N PRO A 101 -9.93 -2.97 12.80
CA PRO A 101 -9.43 -3.95 13.76
C PRO A 101 -10.64 -4.47 14.52
N SER A 102 -10.84 -5.79 14.52
CA SER A 102 -11.82 -6.43 15.38
C SER A 102 -11.58 -5.88 16.78
N ALA A 103 -12.60 -5.26 17.38
CA ALA A 103 -12.51 -4.74 18.74
C ALA A 103 -11.87 -5.84 19.59
N GLU A 104 -10.75 -5.50 20.23
CA GLU A 104 -10.13 -6.35 21.24
C GLU A 104 -11.24 -6.92 22.10
N HIS A 105 -11.21 -8.24 22.26
CA HIS A 105 -11.84 -8.92 23.35
C HIS A 105 -11.29 -8.28 24.63
N LEU A 106 -11.88 -7.17 25.05
CA LEU A 106 -11.71 -6.63 26.38
C LEU A 106 -12.08 -7.80 27.30
N PRO A 107 -11.17 -8.30 28.15
CA PRO A 107 -11.54 -9.31 29.11
C PRO A 107 -12.72 -8.77 29.91
N GLU A 108 -13.80 -9.54 29.91
CA GLU A 108 -15.00 -9.30 30.70
C GLU A 108 -14.57 -8.94 32.13
N PRO A 109 -15.11 -7.87 32.74
CA PRO A 109 -14.75 -7.55 34.11
C PRO A 109 -15.09 -8.74 34.99
N ALA A 110 -14.06 -9.27 35.67
CA ALA A 110 -14.19 -10.38 36.60
C ALA A 110 -15.36 -10.11 37.55
N GLY A 111 -16.25 -11.11 37.64
CA GLY A 111 -17.52 -11.03 38.34
C GLY A 111 -17.49 -10.29 39.66
N GLN A 112 -18.46 -9.40 39.82
CA GLN A 112 -18.97 -9.05 41.14
C GLN A 112 -19.78 -10.24 41.65
N ASP A 113 -19.11 -11.11 42.42
CA ASP A 113 -19.75 -12.06 43.32
C ASP A 113 -19.18 -11.88 44.72
N ALA A 114 -19.90 -11.09 45.53
CA ALA A 114 -20.14 -11.24 46.98
C ALA A 114 -20.53 -9.88 47.62
#